data_AF-A0A9X3EY06-F1
#
_entry.id   AF-A0A9X3EY06-F1
#
_cell.length_a   1.000
_cell.length_b   1.000
_cell.length_c   1.000
_cell.angle_alpha   90.00
_cell.angle_beta   90.00
_cell.angle_gamma   90.00
#
_symmetry.space_group_name_H-M   'P 1'
#
loop_
_entity.id
_entity.type
_entity.pdbx_description
1 polymer ?
#
loop_
_entity_poly.entity_id
_entity_poly.type
_entity_poly.pdbx_seq_one_letter_code
_entity_poly.pdbx_strand_id
1 'polypeptide(L)'
;MVSVFNERGRWLPACYIPSREVFSMYEGFIAAYQSRELSFDETFFDLCVALNANALRGERAEQVAPLLQQLEAVLWGKVLLEGNRFYVQPTSGDKVEAHLVAEGMRKIATIARLVANGGIAPGGVLFWDEPETNLNPRLITQVVDVLIELARNGVQIVLATHDYLLSHRLSLLAEYDRLPRDTVRFFGLARSEPDGPVSVSRGDTLADLPNNPIVDEFARHYDFERTLFDRSQEAEMFEVIESRLRFRFGEPWQRMEQWDKHAGYTAGLGLQATTAAVDFIGLFGSDPYFIEVKNFRDYRIENKRRLSSGALADEVANKVRDTIAGLVWAMDRGADTDSLRSLLAQFFAIKKKCSVVLWLEEDPHTRPADRTVLAETIKRRLHWLKPHVIVLSQEARPLPGLEVSGAPREE
;
A
#
# COMPACT_ATOMS: atom_id res chain seq x y z
N MET A 1 -39.72 18.82 -7.48
CA MET A 1 -40.02 17.39 -7.27
C MET A 1 -39.55 16.54 -8.45
N VAL A 2 -38.58 15.63 -8.23
CA VAL A 2 -38.20 14.63 -9.25
C VAL A 2 -39.39 13.72 -9.54
N SER A 3 -39.78 13.66 -10.80
CA SER A 3 -41.03 13.06 -11.26
C SER A 3 -40.69 11.83 -12.09
N VAL A 4 -40.93 10.63 -11.56
CA VAL A 4 -40.62 9.35 -12.23
C VAL A 4 -41.91 8.59 -12.51
N PHE A 5 -42.05 8.06 -13.72
CA PHE A 5 -43.15 7.19 -14.11
C PHE A 5 -42.62 5.86 -14.63
N ASN A 6 -43.33 4.78 -14.34
CA ASN A 6 -43.03 3.48 -14.94
C ASN A 6 -43.57 3.38 -16.37
N GLU A 7 -43.28 2.28 -17.06
CA GLU A 7 -43.73 2.02 -18.46
C GLU A 7 -45.25 2.05 -18.63
N ARG A 8 -46.02 1.93 -17.55
CA ARG A 8 -47.48 2.00 -17.54
C ARG A 8 -48.01 3.40 -17.21
N GLY A 9 -47.14 4.41 -17.14
CA GLY A 9 -47.50 5.80 -16.81
C GLY A 9 -47.86 6.04 -15.35
N ARG A 10 -47.58 5.09 -14.43
CA ARG A 10 -47.83 5.27 -13.00
C ARG A 10 -46.67 6.00 -12.35
N TRP A 11 -46.98 7.06 -11.62
CA TRP A 11 -46.03 7.79 -10.77
C TRP A 11 -45.39 6.87 -9.72
N LEU A 12 -44.06 6.89 -9.64
CA LEU A 12 -43.27 6.22 -8.62
C LEU A 12 -42.82 7.24 -7.56
N PRO A 13 -42.78 6.87 -6.27
CA PRO A 13 -42.11 7.67 -5.26
C PRO A 13 -40.65 7.87 -5.65
N ALA A 14 -40.16 9.10 -5.61
CA ALA A 14 -38.78 9.42 -5.93
C ALA A 14 -38.19 10.35 -4.87
N CYS A 15 -36.96 10.07 -4.45
CA CYS A 15 -36.18 10.90 -3.56
C CYS A 15 -34.87 11.28 -4.25
N TYR A 16 -34.50 12.55 -4.20
CA TYR A 16 -33.22 13.05 -4.71
C TYR A 16 -32.40 13.57 -3.54
N ILE A 17 -31.18 13.04 -3.37
CA ILE A 17 -30.21 13.52 -2.40
C ILE A 17 -29.11 14.27 -3.17
N PRO A 18 -28.97 15.60 -2.99
CA PRO A 18 -27.93 16.39 -3.65
C PRO A 18 -26.55 16.12 -3.04
N SER A 19 -25.50 16.55 -3.74
CA SER A 19 -24.10 16.37 -3.31
C SER A 19 -23.77 17.01 -1.96
N ARG A 20 -24.44 18.12 -1.63
CA ARG A 20 -24.31 18.84 -0.34
C ARG A 20 -25.36 18.35 0.65
N GLU A 21 -24.94 18.15 1.89
CA GLU A 21 -25.83 17.72 2.97
C GLU A 21 -26.84 18.80 3.35
N VAL A 22 -28.07 18.41 3.70
CA VAL A 22 -29.14 19.31 4.16
C VAL A 22 -29.53 19.12 5.61
N PHE A 23 -28.95 18.12 6.27
CA PHE A 23 -29.37 17.65 7.58
C PHE A 23 -29.11 18.70 8.67
N SER A 24 -27.96 19.39 8.60
CA SER A 24 -27.64 20.50 9.51
C SER A 24 -28.34 21.81 9.14
N MET A 25 -28.62 22.02 7.84
CA MET A 25 -29.25 23.23 7.32
C MET A 25 -30.78 23.22 7.43
N TYR A 26 -31.37 22.08 7.82
CA TYR A 26 -32.81 21.84 7.78
C TYR A 26 -33.64 22.86 8.58
N GLU A 27 -33.12 23.30 9.74
CA GLU A 27 -33.85 24.21 10.62
C GLU A 27 -34.18 25.53 9.90
N GLY A 28 -35.47 25.82 9.74
CA GLY A 28 -35.96 27.03 9.05
C GLY A 28 -35.85 27.01 7.52
N PHE A 29 -35.22 25.99 6.93
CA PHE A 29 -34.96 25.93 5.48
C PHE A 29 -36.24 26.03 4.65
N ILE A 30 -37.25 25.22 4.97
CA ILE A 30 -38.52 25.14 4.22
C ILE A 30 -39.19 26.52 4.16
N ALA A 31 -39.25 27.23 5.29
CA ALA A 31 -39.88 28.54 5.38
C ALA A 31 -39.08 29.61 4.60
N ALA A 32 -37.76 29.66 4.79
CA ALA A 32 -36.89 30.62 4.10
C ALA A 32 -36.88 30.41 2.57
N TYR A 33 -36.92 29.14 2.12
CA TYR A 33 -37.04 28.82 0.70
C TYR A 33 -38.37 29.32 0.11
N GLN A 34 -39.49 29.06 0.79
CA GLN A 34 -40.82 29.51 0.35
C GLN A 34 -40.95 31.04 0.31
N SER A 35 -40.29 31.74 1.23
CA SER A 35 -40.19 33.20 1.25
C SER A 35 -39.23 33.78 0.20
N ARG A 36 -38.57 32.92 -0.61
CA ARG A 36 -37.56 33.30 -1.62
C ARG A 36 -36.33 34.01 -1.03
N GLU A 37 -35.98 33.66 0.19
CA GLU A 37 -34.80 34.20 0.89
C GLU A 37 -33.53 33.39 0.59
N LEU A 38 -33.67 32.21 0.01
CA LEU A 38 -32.60 31.27 -0.29
C LEU A 38 -32.39 31.09 -1.80
N SER A 39 -31.14 30.94 -2.22
CA SER A 39 -30.75 30.66 -3.62
C SER A 39 -30.25 29.21 -3.78
N PHE A 40 -31.11 28.26 -3.43
CA PHE A 40 -30.89 26.83 -3.67
C PHE A 40 -31.83 26.33 -4.77
N ASP A 41 -31.45 25.28 -5.48
CA ASP A 41 -32.37 24.61 -6.41
C ASP A 41 -33.45 23.80 -5.67
N GLU A 42 -34.48 23.39 -6.39
CA GLU A 42 -35.67 22.73 -5.83
C GLU A 42 -35.37 21.39 -5.14
N THR A 43 -34.27 20.71 -5.50
CA THR A 43 -33.96 19.39 -4.94
C THR A 43 -33.68 19.44 -3.44
N PHE A 44 -33.06 20.52 -2.96
CA PHE A 44 -32.82 20.76 -1.55
C PHE A 44 -34.13 20.94 -0.77
N PHE A 45 -35.05 21.71 -1.35
CA PHE A 45 -36.37 21.93 -0.76
C PHE A 45 -37.18 20.62 -0.69
N ASP A 46 -37.22 19.86 -1.78
CA ASP A 46 -37.89 18.57 -1.83
C ASP A 46 -37.35 17.60 -0.76
N LEU A 47 -36.03 17.55 -0.60
CA LEU A 47 -35.39 16.71 0.40
C LEU A 47 -35.75 17.14 1.83
N CYS A 48 -35.75 18.44 2.14
CA CYS A 48 -36.21 18.94 3.44
C CYS A 48 -37.69 18.56 3.70
N VAL A 49 -38.56 18.69 2.70
CA VAL A 49 -39.97 18.27 2.82
C VAL A 49 -40.05 16.76 3.10
N ALA A 50 -39.27 15.94 2.39
CA ALA A 50 -39.23 14.49 2.63
C ALA A 50 -38.73 14.14 4.04
N LEU A 51 -37.71 14.84 4.56
CA LEU A 51 -37.17 14.63 5.90
C LEU A 51 -38.15 14.98 7.02
N ASN A 52 -39.01 15.98 6.80
CA ASN A 52 -40.04 16.43 7.75
C ASN A 52 -41.20 15.43 7.92
N ALA A 53 -41.37 14.48 7.01
CA ALA A 53 -42.46 13.50 7.08
C ALA A 53 -42.39 12.66 8.36
N ASN A 54 -43.57 12.31 8.90
CA ASN A 54 -43.69 11.47 10.10
C ASN A 54 -43.13 10.07 9.87
N ALA A 55 -42.53 9.49 10.91
CA ALA A 55 -42.02 8.12 10.86
C ALA A 55 -43.14 7.11 10.54
N LEU A 56 -42.78 6.04 9.84
CA LEU A 56 -43.67 4.92 9.55
C LEU A 56 -44.15 4.27 10.85
N ARG A 57 -45.33 3.62 10.80
CA ARG A 57 -45.94 2.91 11.94
C ARG A 57 -46.49 1.55 11.48
N GLY A 58 -46.62 0.61 12.43
CA GLY A 58 -47.17 -0.72 12.20
C GLY A 58 -46.31 -1.55 11.25
N GLU A 59 -46.95 -2.38 10.42
CA GLU A 59 -46.28 -3.33 9.51
C GLU A 59 -45.21 -2.68 8.62
N ARG A 60 -45.45 -1.46 8.12
CA ARG A 60 -44.47 -0.74 7.28
C ARG A 60 -43.19 -0.37 8.04
N ALA A 61 -43.30 -0.08 9.33
CA ALA A 61 -42.13 0.19 10.17
C ALA A 61 -41.35 -1.08 10.45
N GLU A 62 -42.03 -2.20 10.66
CA GLU A 62 -41.41 -3.51 10.86
C GLU A 62 -40.65 -3.98 9.62
N GLN A 63 -41.19 -3.72 8.41
CA GLN A 63 -40.53 -4.05 7.14
C GLN A 63 -39.18 -3.35 6.97
N VAL A 64 -39.06 -2.07 7.36
CA VAL A 64 -37.82 -1.29 7.19
C VAL A 64 -36.87 -1.37 8.39
N ALA A 65 -37.32 -1.97 9.51
CA ALA A 65 -36.56 -2.02 10.76
C ALA A 65 -35.16 -2.66 10.62
N PRO A 66 -34.95 -3.77 9.87
CA PRO A 66 -33.62 -4.37 9.73
C PRO A 66 -32.61 -3.43 9.07
N LEU A 67 -33.03 -2.75 8.00
CA LEU A 67 -32.20 -1.78 7.30
C LEU A 67 -31.92 -0.55 8.17
N LEU A 68 -32.94 -0.05 8.88
CA LEU A 68 -32.77 1.07 9.80
C LEU A 68 -31.78 0.73 10.92
N GLN A 69 -31.82 -0.49 11.48
CA GLN A 69 -30.87 -0.94 12.49
C GLN A 69 -29.42 -0.97 11.96
N GLN A 70 -29.21 -1.38 10.71
CA GLN A 70 -27.88 -1.34 10.08
C GLN A 70 -27.37 0.10 9.95
N LEU A 71 -28.24 1.02 9.51
CA LEU A 71 -27.92 2.44 9.40
C LEU A 71 -27.62 3.08 10.77
N GLU A 72 -28.42 2.78 11.79
CA GLU A 72 -28.19 3.23 13.17
C GLU A 72 -26.90 2.66 13.74
N ALA A 73 -26.52 1.42 13.37
CA ALA A 73 -25.26 0.81 13.75
C ALA A 73 -24.04 1.41 13.03
N VAL A 74 -24.20 1.99 11.83
CA VAL A 74 -23.15 2.78 11.17
C VAL A 74 -23.04 4.17 11.78
N LEU A 75 -24.19 4.79 12.09
CA LEU A 75 -24.29 6.12 12.71
C LEU A 75 -23.89 6.13 14.20
N TRP A 76 -23.86 4.96 14.84
CA TRP A 76 -23.65 4.74 16.27
C TRP A 76 -24.75 5.39 17.13
N GLY A 77 -25.95 5.55 16.56
CA GLY A 77 -27.04 6.26 17.19
C GLY A 77 -28.30 6.31 16.34
N LYS A 78 -29.35 6.90 16.92
CA LYS A 78 -30.67 7.07 16.31
C LYS A 78 -30.89 8.51 15.88
N VAL A 79 -31.67 8.69 14.82
CA VAL A 79 -32.02 10.03 14.32
C VAL A 79 -33.34 10.49 14.92
N LEU A 80 -33.32 11.67 15.55
CA LEU A 80 -34.50 12.30 16.16
C LEU A 80 -34.78 13.64 15.49
N LEU A 81 -36.06 14.01 15.40
CA LEU A 81 -36.52 15.33 14.98
C LEU A 81 -37.35 15.92 16.12
N GLU A 82 -36.83 16.94 16.79
CA GLU A 82 -37.45 17.59 17.95
C GLU A 82 -37.43 19.10 17.75
N GLY A 83 -38.57 19.78 17.94
CA GLY A 83 -38.62 21.25 17.85
C GLY A 83 -38.10 21.81 16.51
N ASN A 84 -38.34 21.08 15.40
CA ASN A 84 -37.84 21.41 14.06
C ASN A 84 -36.30 21.33 13.89
N ARG A 85 -35.62 20.61 14.78
CA ARG A 85 -34.18 20.35 14.71
C ARG A 85 -33.89 18.86 14.69
N PHE A 86 -32.89 18.49 13.89
CA PHE A 86 -32.39 17.14 13.87
C PHE A 86 -31.33 16.91 14.96
N TYR A 87 -31.41 15.74 15.58
CA TYR A 87 -30.44 15.25 16.55
C TYR A 87 -30.02 13.83 16.20
N VAL A 88 -28.79 13.48 16.57
CA VAL A 88 -28.34 12.10 16.65
C VAL A 88 -28.24 11.74 18.13
N GLN A 89 -29.00 10.74 18.56
CA GLN A 89 -28.94 10.17 19.90
C GLN A 89 -27.99 8.97 19.86
N PRO A 90 -26.76 9.08 20.38
CA PRO A 90 -25.83 7.96 20.42
C PRO A 90 -26.38 6.83 21.28
N THR A 91 -25.88 5.62 21.06
CA THR A 91 -26.24 4.44 21.88
C THR A 91 -25.84 4.63 23.35
N SER A 92 -24.80 5.42 23.61
CA SER A 92 -24.35 5.84 24.93
C SER A 92 -23.96 7.31 24.89
N GLY A 93 -24.52 8.13 25.78
CA GLY A 93 -24.27 9.56 25.87
C GLY A 93 -25.50 10.42 25.56
N ASP A 94 -25.31 11.73 25.59
CA ASP A 94 -26.36 12.71 25.33
C ASP A 94 -26.63 12.91 23.84
N LYS A 95 -27.86 13.34 23.51
CA LYS A 95 -28.21 13.71 22.13
C LYS A 95 -27.33 14.85 21.63
N VAL A 96 -26.91 14.74 20.38
CA VAL A 96 -26.04 15.69 19.70
C VAL A 96 -26.83 16.40 18.61
N GLU A 97 -26.84 17.73 18.62
CA GLU A 97 -27.48 18.53 17.56
C GLU A 97 -26.80 18.28 16.21
N ALA A 98 -27.59 18.25 15.13
CA ALA A 98 -27.11 17.97 13.78
C ALA A 98 -25.89 18.82 13.39
N HIS A 99 -25.83 20.09 13.81
CA HIS A 99 -24.71 20.99 13.51
C HIS A 99 -23.36 20.57 14.15
N LEU A 100 -23.38 19.74 15.21
CA LEU A 100 -22.18 19.22 15.88
C LEU A 100 -21.77 17.84 15.35
N VAL A 101 -22.63 17.17 14.58
CA VAL A 101 -22.36 15.85 14.01
C VAL A 101 -21.44 15.99 12.81
N ALA A 102 -20.42 15.14 12.67
CA ALA A 102 -19.52 15.15 11.52
C ALA A 102 -20.30 14.97 10.19
N GLU A 103 -19.88 15.65 9.13
CA GLU A 103 -20.63 15.72 7.87
C GLU A 103 -20.96 14.36 7.26
N GLY A 104 -19.99 13.45 7.21
CA GLY A 104 -20.25 12.10 6.70
C GLY A 104 -21.32 11.35 7.51
N MET A 105 -21.38 11.56 8.83
CA MET A 105 -22.43 10.99 9.67
C MET A 105 -23.79 11.66 9.42
N ARG A 106 -23.82 12.94 9.05
CA ARG A 106 -25.05 13.64 8.65
C ARG A 106 -25.66 13.06 7.36
N LYS A 107 -24.82 12.63 6.40
CA LYS A 107 -25.29 11.89 5.21
C LYS A 107 -25.95 10.56 5.57
N ILE A 108 -25.32 9.76 6.45
CA ILE A 108 -25.91 8.50 6.92
C ILE A 108 -27.21 8.76 7.70
N ALA A 109 -27.23 9.78 8.56
CA ALA A 109 -28.42 10.18 9.30
C ALA A 109 -29.59 10.59 8.38
N THR A 110 -29.29 11.24 7.24
CA THR A 110 -30.28 11.59 6.22
C THR A 110 -30.94 10.34 5.65
N ILE A 111 -30.16 9.34 5.25
CA ILE A 111 -30.70 8.05 4.74
C ILE A 111 -31.53 7.36 5.82
N ALA A 112 -31.01 7.27 7.05
CA ALA A 112 -31.70 6.65 8.17
C ALA A 112 -33.06 7.30 8.41
N ARG A 113 -33.13 8.63 8.36
CA ARG A 113 -34.38 9.38 8.48
C ARG A 113 -35.35 9.09 7.34
N LEU A 114 -34.87 9.08 6.10
CA LEU A 114 -35.69 8.82 4.92
C LEU A 114 -36.22 7.38 4.88
N VAL A 115 -35.43 6.40 5.34
CA VAL A 115 -35.90 5.02 5.50
C VAL A 115 -36.95 4.95 6.62
N ALA A 116 -36.70 5.59 7.77
CA ALA A 116 -37.60 5.56 8.91
C ALA A 116 -38.97 6.20 8.64
N ASN A 117 -39.04 7.22 7.77
CA ASN A 117 -40.28 7.90 7.40
C ASN A 117 -40.86 7.46 6.05
N GLY A 118 -40.23 6.53 5.36
CA GLY A 118 -40.68 6.01 4.07
C GLY A 118 -40.46 6.97 2.89
N GLY A 119 -39.66 8.01 3.04
CA GLY A 119 -39.13 8.81 1.93
C GLY A 119 -38.28 7.97 0.97
N ILE A 120 -37.63 6.93 1.49
CA ILE A 120 -37.06 5.82 0.71
C ILE A 120 -37.84 4.56 1.07
N ALA A 121 -38.55 3.98 0.10
CA ALA A 121 -39.43 2.84 0.31
C ALA A 121 -39.42 1.88 -0.90
N PRO A 122 -39.77 0.59 -0.69
CA PRO A 122 -39.88 -0.40 -1.76
C PRO A 122 -40.78 0.08 -2.91
N GLY A 123 -40.32 -0.13 -4.15
CA GLY A 123 -41.01 0.32 -5.38
C GLY A 123 -40.79 1.80 -5.72
N GLY A 124 -39.98 2.53 -4.94
CA GLY A 124 -39.53 3.87 -5.23
C GLY A 124 -38.15 3.94 -5.89
N VAL A 125 -37.75 5.15 -6.27
CA VAL A 125 -36.44 5.45 -6.88
C VAL A 125 -35.66 6.43 -6.00
N LEU A 126 -34.42 6.08 -5.67
CA LEU A 126 -33.45 6.95 -5.01
C LEU A 126 -32.45 7.46 -6.05
N PHE A 127 -32.40 8.78 -6.24
CA PHE A 127 -31.31 9.46 -6.92
C PHE A 127 -30.36 10.01 -5.87
N TRP A 128 -29.07 9.70 -5.98
CA TRP A 128 -28.08 10.21 -5.05
C TRP A 128 -26.85 10.70 -5.80
N ASP A 129 -26.63 12.00 -5.69
CA ASP A 129 -25.52 12.73 -6.28
C ASP A 129 -24.36 12.81 -5.29
N GLU A 130 -23.16 12.42 -5.73
CA GLU A 130 -21.92 12.35 -4.95
C GLU A 130 -22.08 11.83 -3.50
N PRO A 131 -22.54 10.58 -3.32
CA PRO A 131 -22.65 9.96 -2.01
C PRO A 131 -21.32 9.96 -1.23
N GLU A 132 -20.19 9.88 -1.92
CA GLU A 132 -18.82 9.89 -1.39
C GLU A 132 -18.39 11.22 -0.74
N THR A 133 -19.00 12.35 -1.12
CA THR A 133 -18.46 13.67 -0.78
C THR A 133 -18.43 13.85 0.74
N ASN A 134 -17.28 14.22 1.28
CA ASN A 134 -16.99 14.36 2.72
C ASN A 134 -17.08 13.06 3.55
N LEU A 135 -17.01 11.88 2.90
CA LEU A 135 -16.84 10.58 3.56
C LEU A 135 -15.38 10.15 3.59
N ASN A 136 -14.97 9.49 4.68
CA ASN A 136 -13.71 8.76 4.70
C ASN A 136 -13.87 7.40 3.98
N PRO A 137 -12.77 6.76 3.54
CA PRO A 137 -12.82 5.48 2.81
C PRO A 137 -13.60 4.36 3.52
N ARG A 138 -13.56 4.31 4.86
CA ARG A 138 -14.31 3.31 5.63
C ARG A 138 -15.82 3.55 5.50
N LEU A 139 -16.28 4.79 5.62
CA LEU A 139 -17.70 5.12 5.44
C LEU A 139 -18.17 4.87 4.01
N ILE A 140 -17.35 5.15 2.99
CA ILE A 140 -17.67 4.84 1.58
C ILE A 140 -18.02 3.36 1.41
N THR A 141 -17.20 2.46 1.98
CA THR A 141 -17.46 1.02 1.90
C THR A 141 -18.76 0.59 2.57
N GLN A 142 -19.14 1.25 3.67
CA GLN A 142 -20.39 1.00 4.38
C GLN A 142 -21.61 1.56 3.62
N VAL A 143 -21.46 2.72 2.96
CA VAL A 143 -22.50 3.27 2.08
C VAL A 143 -22.81 2.29 0.95
N VAL A 144 -21.80 1.68 0.33
CA VAL A 144 -22.02 0.64 -0.69
C VAL A 144 -22.86 -0.52 -0.15
N ASP A 145 -22.59 -0.98 1.07
CA ASP A 145 -23.36 -2.07 1.68
C ASP A 145 -24.83 -1.66 1.92
N VAL A 146 -25.06 -0.42 2.39
CA VAL A 146 -26.41 0.16 2.54
C VAL A 146 -27.15 0.25 1.21
N LEU A 147 -26.48 0.70 0.15
CA LEU A 147 -27.06 0.83 -1.19
C LEU A 147 -27.52 -0.53 -1.72
N ILE A 148 -26.72 -1.58 -1.51
CA ILE A 148 -27.08 -2.94 -1.91
C ILE A 148 -28.31 -3.44 -1.14
N GLU A 149 -28.37 -3.19 0.17
CA GLU A 149 -29.52 -3.60 0.97
C GLU A 149 -30.79 -2.83 0.60
N LEU A 150 -30.70 -1.53 0.32
CA LEU A 150 -31.79 -0.76 -0.26
C LEU A 150 -32.29 -1.37 -1.58
N ALA A 151 -31.36 -1.71 -2.48
CA ALA A 151 -31.68 -2.34 -3.75
C ALA A 151 -32.36 -3.71 -3.58
N ARG A 152 -31.86 -4.55 -2.66
CA ARG A 152 -32.47 -5.85 -2.30
C ARG A 152 -33.88 -5.71 -1.73
N ASN A 153 -34.16 -4.60 -1.05
CA ASN A 153 -35.50 -4.26 -0.54
C ASN A 153 -36.38 -3.58 -1.60
N GLY A 154 -36.02 -3.65 -2.88
CA GLY A 154 -36.87 -3.21 -3.99
C GLY A 154 -36.84 -1.71 -4.26
N VAL A 155 -35.83 -0.99 -3.78
CA VAL A 155 -35.58 0.41 -4.14
C VAL A 155 -34.71 0.44 -5.40
N GLN A 156 -35.15 1.14 -6.45
CA GLN A 156 -34.27 1.40 -7.59
C GLN A 156 -33.33 2.55 -7.25
N ILE A 157 -32.04 2.40 -7.48
CA ILE A 157 -31.04 3.42 -7.12
C ILE A 157 -30.33 3.90 -8.38
N VAL A 158 -30.20 5.22 -8.51
CA VAL A 158 -29.41 5.90 -9.54
C VAL A 158 -28.37 6.76 -8.83
N LEU A 159 -27.09 6.45 -9.06
CA LEU A 159 -25.96 7.13 -8.42
C LEU A 159 -25.20 7.95 -9.46
N ALA A 160 -24.81 9.17 -9.09
CA ALA A 160 -23.80 9.95 -9.79
C ALA A 160 -22.57 10.05 -8.89
N THR A 161 -21.40 9.61 -9.38
CA THR A 161 -20.17 9.52 -8.59
C THR A 161 -18.97 9.74 -9.48
N HIS A 162 -17.92 10.34 -8.91
CA HIS A 162 -16.59 10.43 -9.50
C HIS A 162 -15.53 9.67 -8.68
N ASP A 163 -15.95 8.99 -7.61
CA ASP A 163 -15.07 8.26 -6.70
C ASP A 163 -14.76 6.85 -7.20
N TYR A 164 -13.46 6.56 -7.29
CA TYR A 164 -12.97 5.25 -7.70
C TYR A 164 -13.30 4.17 -6.66
N LEU A 165 -13.18 4.45 -5.36
CA LEU A 165 -13.39 3.41 -4.34
C LEU A 165 -14.84 2.91 -4.30
N LEU A 166 -15.82 3.81 -4.37
CA LEU A 166 -17.24 3.52 -4.40
C LEU A 166 -17.61 2.72 -5.65
N SER A 167 -17.23 3.24 -6.82
CA SER A 167 -17.55 2.62 -8.10
C SER A 167 -16.84 1.28 -8.28
N HIS A 168 -15.57 1.17 -7.87
CA HIS A 168 -14.78 -0.06 -7.92
C HIS A 168 -15.31 -1.13 -6.97
N ARG A 169 -15.72 -0.77 -5.75
CA ARG A 169 -16.34 -1.74 -4.82
C ARG A 169 -17.62 -2.32 -5.40
N LEU A 170 -18.49 -1.50 -6.00
CA LEU A 170 -19.69 -1.97 -6.69
C LEU A 170 -19.33 -2.91 -7.86
N SER A 171 -18.30 -2.55 -8.64
CA SER A 171 -17.83 -3.36 -9.78
C SER A 171 -17.33 -4.73 -9.34
N LEU A 172 -16.51 -4.80 -8.28
CA LEU A 172 -16.02 -6.07 -7.73
C LEU A 172 -17.17 -6.96 -7.24
N LEU A 173 -18.19 -6.38 -6.61
CA LEU A 173 -19.34 -7.14 -6.13
C LEU A 173 -20.20 -7.68 -7.29
N ALA A 174 -20.27 -6.96 -8.41
CA ALA A 174 -20.91 -7.43 -9.64
C ALA A 174 -20.08 -8.50 -10.36
N GLU A 175 -18.75 -8.33 -10.46
CA GLU A 175 -17.85 -9.22 -11.18
C GLU A 175 -17.68 -10.60 -10.51
N TYR A 176 -17.55 -10.62 -9.18
CA TYR A 176 -17.27 -11.83 -8.41
C TYR A 176 -18.54 -12.50 -7.84
N ASP A 177 -19.67 -12.41 -8.56
CA ASP A 177 -20.96 -13.06 -8.26
C ASP A 177 -21.45 -12.84 -6.81
N ARG A 178 -21.10 -11.69 -6.19
CA ARG A 178 -21.62 -11.32 -4.85
C ARG A 178 -23.00 -10.67 -4.93
N LEU A 179 -23.43 -10.30 -6.13
CA LEU A 179 -24.74 -9.78 -6.45
C LEU A 179 -25.37 -10.65 -7.55
N PRO A 180 -26.71 -10.81 -7.55
CA PRO A 180 -27.40 -11.40 -8.70
C PRO A 180 -27.04 -10.65 -10.00
N ARG A 181 -27.03 -11.37 -11.13
CA ARG A 181 -26.85 -10.73 -12.45
C ARG A 181 -27.88 -9.61 -12.64
N ASP A 182 -27.46 -8.56 -13.34
CA ASP A 182 -28.27 -7.36 -13.63
C ASP A 182 -28.66 -6.50 -12.41
N THR A 183 -28.10 -6.75 -11.23
CA THR A 183 -28.36 -5.90 -10.04
C THR A 183 -27.76 -4.50 -10.18
N VAL A 184 -26.59 -4.38 -10.80
CA VAL A 184 -25.87 -3.11 -10.99
C VAL A 184 -25.51 -2.97 -12.46
N ARG A 185 -25.60 -1.74 -12.97
CA ARG A 185 -25.18 -1.37 -14.31
C ARG A 185 -24.39 -0.08 -14.24
N PHE A 186 -23.28 -0.02 -14.98
CA PHE A 186 -22.41 1.14 -15.03
C PHE A 186 -22.64 1.93 -16.32
N PHE A 187 -22.63 3.25 -16.21
CA PHE A 187 -22.75 4.16 -17.34
C PHE A 187 -21.59 5.16 -17.28
N GLY A 188 -20.75 5.16 -18.31
CA GLY A 188 -19.68 6.15 -18.48
C GLY A 188 -20.19 7.33 -19.28
N LEU A 189 -20.04 8.54 -18.75
CA LEU A 189 -20.37 9.79 -19.44
C LEU A 189 -19.05 10.53 -19.73
N ALA A 190 -18.70 10.67 -21.00
CA ALA A 190 -17.44 11.29 -21.40
C ALA A 190 -17.63 12.22 -22.60
N ARG A 191 -16.84 13.29 -22.67
CA ARG A 191 -16.72 14.13 -23.87
C ARG A 191 -15.35 13.90 -24.49
N SER A 192 -15.31 13.60 -25.79
CA SER A 192 -14.05 13.48 -26.54
C SER A 192 -13.40 14.85 -26.80
N GLU A 193 -14.20 15.91 -26.83
CA GLU A 193 -13.78 17.30 -27.02
C GLU A 193 -14.50 18.21 -26.01
N PRO A 194 -13.90 19.29 -25.50
CA PRO A 194 -14.47 20.13 -24.43
C PRO A 194 -15.91 20.61 -24.70
N ASP A 195 -16.21 21.00 -25.94
CA ASP A 195 -17.54 21.48 -26.37
C ASP A 195 -18.33 20.45 -27.19
N GLY A 196 -17.81 19.22 -27.33
CA GLY A 196 -18.45 18.14 -28.07
C GLY A 196 -19.61 17.50 -27.30
N PRO A 197 -20.50 16.73 -27.95
CA PRO A 197 -21.61 16.05 -27.28
C PRO A 197 -21.10 15.04 -26.23
N VAL A 198 -21.91 14.78 -25.20
CA VAL A 198 -21.61 13.71 -24.22
C VAL A 198 -21.84 12.36 -24.89
N SER A 199 -20.81 11.54 -24.92
CA SER A 199 -20.88 10.13 -25.29
C SER A 199 -21.24 9.28 -24.06
N VAL A 200 -22.01 8.22 -24.28
CA VAL A 200 -22.45 7.29 -23.23
C VAL A 200 -21.90 5.91 -23.53
N SER A 201 -21.14 5.33 -22.60
CA SER A 201 -20.77 3.92 -22.58
C SER A 201 -21.54 3.20 -21.49
N ARG A 202 -21.72 1.88 -21.62
CA ARG A 202 -22.42 1.06 -20.62
C ARG A 202 -21.74 -0.29 -20.44
N GLY A 203 -21.78 -0.81 -19.22
CA GLY A 203 -21.08 -2.05 -18.84
C GLY A 203 -21.73 -2.74 -17.64
N ASP A 204 -21.37 -4.02 -17.44
CA ASP A 204 -21.72 -4.79 -16.24
C ASP A 204 -20.71 -4.54 -15.11
N THR A 205 -19.48 -4.19 -15.47
CA THR A 205 -18.38 -3.82 -14.57
C THR A 205 -17.74 -2.50 -15.02
N LEU A 206 -16.88 -1.91 -14.19
CA LEU A 206 -16.07 -0.75 -14.57
C LEU A 206 -15.09 -1.07 -15.70
N ALA A 207 -14.59 -2.30 -15.77
CA ALA A 207 -13.66 -2.73 -16.82
C ALA A 207 -14.32 -2.74 -18.21
N ASP A 208 -15.65 -2.88 -18.26
CA ASP A 208 -16.42 -2.83 -19.51
C ASP A 208 -16.64 -1.41 -20.04
N LEU A 209 -16.28 -0.37 -19.28
CA LEU A 209 -16.44 1.02 -19.70
C LEU A 209 -15.21 1.52 -20.45
N PRO A 210 -15.23 1.60 -21.79
CA PRO A 210 -14.16 2.24 -22.54
C PRO A 210 -14.09 3.74 -22.23
N ASN A 211 -12.87 4.28 -22.16
CA ASN A 211 -12.59 5.71 -21.93
C ASN A 211 -13.25 6.24 -20.65
N ASN A 212 -12.98 5.59 -19.51
CA ASN A 212 -13.49 6.02 -18.21
C ASN A 212 -12.44 6.92 -17.51
N PRO A 213 -12.72 8.24 -17.37
CA PRO A 213 -11.75 9.16 -16.79
C PRO A 213 -11.31 8.81 -15.36
N ILE A 214 -12.20 8.18 -14.58
CA ILE A 214 -11.92 7.77 -13.19
C ILE A 214 -10.88 6.65 -13.20
N VAL A 215 -11.08 5.63 -14.05
CA VAL A 215 -10.16 4.49 -14.18
C VAL A 215 -8.83 4.93 -14.78
N ASP A 216 -8.86 5.79 -15.81
CA ASP A 216 -7.66 6.31 -16.47
C ASP A 216 -6.77 7.10 -15.50
N GLU A 217 -7.35 7.98 -14.68
CA GLU A 217 -6.58 8.77 -13.71
C GLU A 217 -6.03 7.90 -12.58
N PHE A 218 -6.81 6.93 -12.10
CA PHE A 218 -6.32 5.99 -11.08
C PHE A 218 -5.14 5.14 -11.60
N ALA A 219 -5.22 4.67 -12.85
CA ALA A 219 -4.13 3.95 -13.50
C ALA A 219 -2.86 4.81 -13.61
N ARG A 220 -2.98 6.08 -14.03
CA ARG A 220 -1.85 7.03 -14.06
C ARG A 220 -1.22 7.24 -12.69
N HIS A 221 -2.04 7.38 -11.65
CA HIS A 221 -1.56 7.56 -10.29
C HIS A 221 -0.79 6.32 -9.80
N TYR A 222 -1.30 5.13 -10.07
CA TYR A 222 -0.63 3.86 -9.75
C TYR A 222 0.71 3.71 -10.48
N ASP A 223 0.78 4.03 -11.77
CA ASP A 223 2.02 4.01 -12.55
C ASP A 223 3.06 5.01 -12.01
N PHE A 224 2.61 6.18 -11.53
CA PHE A 224 3.45 7.17 -10.90
C PHE A 224 4.01 6.68 -9.55
N GLU A 225 3.17 6.09 -8.69
CA GLU A 225 3.60 5.48 -7.42
C GLU A 225 4.67 4.41 -7.67
N ARG A 226 4.43 3.52 -8.63
CA ARG A 226 5.38 2.48 -9.03
C ARG A 226 6.71 3.07 -9.49
N THR A 227 6.68 4.13 -10.29
CA THR A 227 7.89 4.82 -10.75
C THR A 227 8.71 5.38 -9.59
N LEU A 228 8.05 5.92 -8.56
CA LEU A 228 8.74 6.41 -7.36
C LEU A 228 9.32 5.26 -6.53
N PHE A 229 8.58 4.16 -6.39
CA PHE A 229 9.04 2.96 -5.70
C PHE A 229 10.29 2.37 -6.38
N ASP A 230 10.23 2.17 -7.70
CA ASP A 230 11.35 1.60 -8.47
C ASP A 230 12.60 2.50 -8.38
N ARG A 231 12.45 3.83 -8.43
CA ARG A 231 13.56 4.78 -8.23
C ARG A 231 14.16 4.73 -6.83
N SER A 232 13.34 4.48 -5.80
CA SER A 232 13.85 4.35 -4.44
C SER A 232 14.68 3.08 -4.24
N GLN A 233 14.29 1.98 -4.89
CA GLN A 233 15.04 0.72 -4.90
C GLN A 233 16.37 0.84 -5.65
N GLU A 234 16.40 1.54 -6.80
CA GLU A 234 17.64 1.79 -7.55
C GLU A 234 18.65 2.64 -6.76
N ALA A 235 18.17 3.56 -5.91
CA ALA A 235 19.02 4.41 -5.07
C ALA A 235 19.64 3.69 -3.86
N GLU A 236 19.08 2.54 -3.45
CA GLU A 236 19.59 1.71 -2.34
C GLU A 236 20.48 0.55 -2.81
N MET A 237 20.66 0.40 -4.12
CA MET A 237 21.48 -0.66 -4.69
C MET A 237 22.96 -0.28 -4.72
N PHE A 238 23.80 -1.06 -4.04
CA PHE A 238 25.25 -0.87 -4.02
C PHE A 238 25.90 -1.63 -5.17
N GLU A 239 26.58 -0.93 -6.08
CA GLU A 239 27.35 -1.52 -7.17
C GLU A 239 28.85 -1.30 -6.98
N VAL A 240 29.64 -2.38 -7.00
CA VAL A 240 31.12 -2.33 -6.99
C VAL A 240 31.70 -3.29 -8.02
N ILE A 241 32.80 -2.88 -8.63
CA ILE A 241 33.60 -3.71 -9.53
C ILE A 241 34.84 -4.19 -8.77
N GLU A 242 35.03 -5.50 -8.72
CA GLU A 242 36.24 -6.12 -8.16
C GLU A 242 36.79 -7.13 -9.17
N SER A 243 38.08 -6.95 -9.51
CA SER A 243 38.75 -7.68 -10.59
C SER A 243 37.96 -7.62 -11.92
N ARG A 244 37.39 -8.73 -12.41
CA ARG A 244 36.58 -8.75 -13.66
C ARG A 244 35.07 -8.89 -13.40
N LEU A 245 34.65 -8.78 -12.14
CA LEU A 245 33.27 -8.99 -11.73
C LEU A 245 32.65 -7.71 -11.24
N ARG A 246 31.39 -7.51 -11.62
CA ARG A 246 30.49 -6.50 -11.06
C ARG A 246 29.60 -7.17 -10.04
N PHE A 247 29.61 -6.66 -8.81
CA PHE A 247 28.73 -7.07 -7.72
C PHE A 247 27.68 -5.98 -7.50
N ARG A 248 26.39 -6.36 -7.53
CA ARG A 248 25.25 -5.50 -7.20
C ARG A 248 24.52 -6.08 -6.00
N PHE A 249 24.37 -5.28 -4.96
CA PHE A 249 23.69 -5.65 -3.72
C PHE A 249 22.42 -4.81 -3.59
N GLY A 250 21.26 -5.43 -3.78
CA GLY A 250 19.93 -4.85 -3.52
C GLY A 250 19.33 -5.38 -2.22
N GLU A 251 18.04 -5.10 -1.97
CA GLU A 251 17.38 -5.57 -0.75
C GLU A 251 17.53 -7.09 -0.53
N PRO A 252 17.76 -7.55 0.73
CA PRO A 252 17.76 -6.79 1.99
C PRO A 252 19.17 -6.35 2.43
N TRP A 253 20.13 -6.20 1.51
CA TRP A 253 21.42 -5.60 1.85
C TRP A 253 21.21 -4.12 2.18
N GLN A 254 21.50 -3.74 3.42
CA GLN A 254 21.26 -2.37 3.88
C GLN A 254 22.43 -1.46 3.51
N ARG A 255 23.67 -1.98 3.58
CA ARG A 255 24.91 -1.27 3.29
C ARG A 255 26.03 -2.23 2.93
N MET A 256 26.90 -1.79 2.01
CA MET A 256 28.11 -2.48 1.60
C MET A 256 29.26 -1.49 1.48
N GLU A 257 30.46 -1.89 1.90
CA GLU A 257 31.70 -1.12 1.77
C GLU A 257 32.81 -2.02 1.20
N GLN A 258 33.58 -1.51 0.24
CA GLN A 258 34.80 -2.15 -0.23
C GLN A 258 35.94 -1.87 0.75
N TRP A 259 36.10 -2.76 1.73
CA TRP A 259 36.84 -2.48 2.96
C TRP A 259 38.35 -2.41 2.77
N ASP A 260 38.92 -3.28 1.94
CA ASP A 260 40.35 -3.32 1.64
C ASP A 260 40.88 -2.02 0.99
N LYS A 261 40.01 -1.29 0.27
CA LYS A 261 40.31 0.01 -0.33
C LYS A 261 39.80 1.19 0.49
N HIS A 262 38.94 0.95 1.48
CA HIS A 262 38.33 2.01 2.27
C HIS A 262 39.38 2.74 3.14
N ALA A 263 39.26 4.07 3.25
CA ALA A 263 40.19 4.92 4.01
C ALA A 263 40.36 4.47 5.46
N GLY A 264 39.27 4.00 6.09
CA GLY A 264 39.26 3.44 7.45
C GLY A 264 40.17 2.22 7.65
N TYR A 265 40.52 1.47 6.60
CA TYR A 265 41.51 0.40 6.65
C TYR A 265 42.89 0.90 6.23
N THR A 266 42.98 1.57 5.07
CA THR A 266 44.26 1.95 4.44
C THR A 266 45.04 3.02 5.20
N ALA A 267 44.35 3.93 5.91
CA ALA A 267 44.98 4.92 6.78
C ALA A 267 45.36 4.37 8.17
N GLY A 268 44.91 3.15 8.50
CA GLY A 268 45.11 2.52 9.80
C GLY A 268 45.92 1.24 9.70
N LEU A 269 45.26 0.11 9.93
CA LEU A 269 45.91 -1.20 9.98
C LEU A 269 46.58 -1.58 8.65
N GLY A 270 46.05 -1.11 7.52
CA GLY A 270 46.61 -1.34 6.19
C GLY A 270 48.02 -0.76 5.98
N LEU A 271 48.51 0.13 6.85
CA LEU A 271 49.91 0.60 6.85
C LEU A 271 50.90 -0.48 7.30
N GLN A 272 50.43 -1.53 7.98
CA GLN A 272 51.27 -2.63 8.42
C GLN A 272 51.41 -3.67 7.31
N ALA A 273 52.65 -3.86 6.84
CA ALA A 273 52.98 -4.72 5.69
C ALA A 273 52.55 -6.20 5.79
N THR A 274 52.24 -6.68 7.00
CA THR A 274 51.88 -8.08 7.26
C THR A 274 50.38 -8.33 7.39
N THR A 275 49.54 -7.31 7.24
CA THR A 275 48.08 -7.43 7.41
C THR A 275 47.37 -7.40 6.07
N ALA A 276 46.21 -8.04 5.99
CA ALA A 276 45.37 -8.00 4.81
C ALA A 276 43.88 -7.95 5.21
N ALA A 277 43.06 -7.26 4.44
CA ALA A 277 41.62 -7.16 4.66
C ALA A 277 40.82 -8.07 3.72
N VAL A 278 39.57 -8.34 4.09
CA VAL A 278 38.57 -8.85 3.15
C VAL A 278 38.14 -7.75 2.18
N ASP A 279 37.72 -8.13 0.98
CA ASP A 279 37.30 -7.16 -0.04
C ASP A 279 36.07 -6.36 0.37
N PHE A 280 35.06 -7.01 0.95
CA PHE A 280 33.82 -6.32 1.35
C PHE A 280 33.38 -6.61 2.78
N ILE A 281 32.75 -5.60 3.37
CA ILE A 281 31.94 -5.72 4.57
C ILE A 281 30.54 -5.18 4.30
N GLY A 282 29.52 -5.74 4.96
CA GLY A 282 28.19 -5.17 4.88
C GLY A 282 27.16 -5.83 5.79
N LEU A 283 25.95 -5.29 5.75
CA LEU A 283 24.82 -5.75 6.55
C LEU A 283 23.74 -6.33 5.65
N PHE A 284 23.39 -7.59 5.88
CA PHE A 284 22.21 -8.22 5.30
C PHE A 284 21.10 -8.20 6.35
N GLY A 285 20.12 -7.31 6.19
CA GLY A 285 19.26 -6.90 7.30
C GLY A 285 20.13 -6.42 8.47
N SER A 286 20.05 -7.11 9.62
CA SER A 286 20.88 -6.81 10.80
C SER A 286 22.12 -7.69 10.95
N ASP A 287 22.44 -8.55 9.98
CA ASP A 287 23.46 -9.58 10.16
C ASP A 287 24.78 -9.17 9.48
N PRO A 288 25.95 -9.22 10.16
CA PRO A 288 27.22 -8.78 9.57
C PRO A 288 27.81 -9.82 8.62
N TYR A 289 28.29 -9.35 7.48
CA TYR A 289 28.96 -10.16 6.47
C TYR A 289 30.38 -9.64 6.21
N PHE A 290 31.31 -10.59 6.12
CA PHE A 290 32.67 -10.41 5.60
C PHE A 290 32.78 -11.20 4.31
N ILE A 291 33.12 -10.55 3.21
CA ILE A 291 33.16 -11.19 1.88
C ILE A 291 34.56 -11.04 1.29
N GLU A 292 35.19 -12.16 0.99
CA GLU A 292 36.46 -12.23 0.27
C GLU A 292 36.22 -12.82 -1.13
N VAL A 293 36.74 -12.18 -2.16
CA VAL A 293 36.70 -12.60 -3.57
C VAL A 293 38.06 -13.14 -3.97
N LYS A 294 38.09 -14.34 -4.56
CA LYS A 294 39.32 -14.95 -5.08
C LYS A 294 39.20 -15.34 -6.53
N ASN A 295 40.12 -14.82 -7.34
CA ASN A 295 40.35 -15.23 -8.72
C ASN A 295 41.06 -16.60 -8.77
N PHE A 296 40.33 -17.63 -9.20
CA PHE A 296 40.84 -19.00 -9.38
C PHE A 296 41.22 -19.33 -10.83
N ARG A 297 40.93 -18.42 -11.77
CA ARG A 297 41.07 -18.64 -13.21
C ARG A 297 42.53 -18.63 -13.66
N ASP A 298 43.31 -17.67 -13.16
CA ASP A 298 44.68 -17.44 -13.64
C ASP A 298 45.74 -18.35 -12.95
N TYR A 299 45.37 -19.04 -11.85
CA TYR A 299 46.29 -19.84 -11.02
C TYR A 299 45.77 -21.25 -10.66
N ARG A 300 45.07 -21.90 -11.60
CA ARG A 300 44.30 -23.15 -11.37
C ARG A 300 45.12 -24.31 -10.77
N ILE A 301 46.40 -24.45 -11.12
CA ILE A 301 47.28 -25.54 -10.65
C ILE A 301 47.77 -25.29 -9.21
N GLU A 302 48.19 -24.06 -8.92
CA GLU A 302 48.68 -23.64 -7.61
C GLU A 302 47.54 -23.63 -6.57
N ASN A 303 46.38 -23.11 -6.96
CA ASN A 303 45.21 -23.03 -6.10
C ASN A 303 44.55 -24.38 -5.81
N LYS A 304 44.66 -25.38 -6.70
CA LYS A 304 44.18 -26.75 -6.44
C LYS A 304 44.93 -27.42 -5.29
N ARG A 305 46.24 -27.17 -5.15
CA ARG A 305 47.03 -27.62 -3.98
C ARG A 305 46.64 -26.88 -2.70
N ARG A 306 46.31 -25.60 -2.81
CA ARG A 306 45.92 -24.73 -1.67
C ARG A 306 44.54 -25.07 -1.09
N LEU A 307 43.61 -25.54 -1.94
CA LEU A 307 42.32 -26.08 -1.50
C LEU A 307 42.50 -27.33 -0.61
N SER A 308 43.43 -28.22 -0.98
CA SER A 308 43.73 -29.44 -0.22
C SER A 308 44.64 -29.25 0.99
N SER A 309 45.51 -28.22 0.98
CA SER A 309 46.50 -28.00 2.05
C SER A 309 45.98 -27.15 3.21
N GLY A 310 44.82 -26.51 3.06
CA GLY A 310 44.24 -25.59 4.06
C GLY A 310 44.81 -24.16 4.02
N ALA A 311 45.81 -23.89 3.18
CA ALA A 311 46.46 -22.58 3.09
C ALA A 311 45.49 -21.44 2.68
N LEU A 312 44.51 -21.73 1.84
CA LEU A 312 43.47 -20.76 1.48
C LEU A 312 42.56 -20.43 2.67
N ALA A 313 42.22 -21.43 3.47
CA ALA A 313 41.42 -21.23 4.66
C ALA A 313 42.16 -20.39 5.71
N ASP A 314 43.48 -20.59 5.82
CA ASP A 314 44.35 -19.78 6.68
C ASP A 314 44.41 -18.32 6.20
N GLU A 315 44.52 -18.10 4.89
CA GLU A 315 44.50 -16.75 4.30
C GLU A 315 43.18 -16.02 4.61
N VAL A 316 42.03 -16.63 4.31
CA VAL A 316 40.71 -16.03 4.59
C VAL A 316 40.54 -15.76 6.08
N ALA A 317 40.93 -16.70 6.94
CA ALA A 317 40.82 -16.52 8.38
C ALA A 317 41.70 -15.37 8.91
N ASN A 318 42.92 -15.22 8.39
CA ASN A 318 43.80 -14.10 8.72
C ASN A 318 43.20 -12.77 8.25
N LYS A 319 42.67 -12.72 7.03
CA LYS A 319 42.00 -11.52 6.50
C LYS A 319 40.79 -11.11 7.32
N VAL A 320 39.97 -12.05 7.78
CA VAL A 320 38.83 -11.76 8.66
C VAL A 320 39.30 -11.20 10.00
N ARG A 321 40.33 -11.80 10.61
CA ARG A 321 40.91 -11.31 11.87
C ARG A 321 41.40 -9.87 11.73
N ASP A 322 42.20 -9.61 10.70
CA ASP A 322 42.81 -8.31 10.45
C ASP A 322 41.75 -7.27 10.07
N THR A 323 40.71 -7.67 9.32
CA THR A 323 39.54 -6.84 9.06
C THR A 323 38.89 -6.40 10.37
N ILE A 324 38.58 -7.32 11.28
CA ILE A 324 37.97 -6.99 12.58
C ILE A 324 38.87 -6.02 13.36
N ALA A 325 40.18 -6.23 13.38
CA ALA A 325 41.12 -5.31 14.01
C ALA A 325 41.08 -3.91 13.37
N GLY A 326 40.99 -3.84 12.04
CA GLY A 326 40.79 -2.60 11.29
C GLY A 326 39.47 -1.89 11.63
N LEU A 327 38.37 -2.64 11.72
CA LEU A 327 37.06 -2.07 12.09
C LEU A 327 37.07 -1.47 13.49
N VAL A 328 37.72 -2.15 14.46
CA VAL A 328 37.88 -1.65 15.83
C VAL A 328 38.71 -0.37 15.84
N TRP A 329 39.79 -0.31 15.05
CA TRP A 329 40.60 0.90 14.92
C TRP A 329 39.81 2.06 14.31
N ALA A 330 39.07 1.80 13.21
CA ALA A 330 38.29 2.80 12.50
C ALA A 330 37.15 3.39 13.34
N MET A 331 36.53 2.57 14.19
CA MET A 331 35.48 2.99 15.12
C MET A 331 35.96 4.05 16.12
N ASP A 332 37.23 3.97 16.55
CA ASP A 332 37.77 4.81 17.63
C ASP A 332 38.57 6.03 17.10
N ARG A 333 39.15 5.96 15.90
CA ARG A 333 40.19 6.92 15.48
C ARG A 333 40.18 7.42 14.03
N GLY A 334 39.28 7.00 13.12
CA GLY A 334 39.49 7.34 11.70
C GLY A 334 38.37 7.11 10.67
N ALA A 335 37.10 7.02 11.05
CA ALA A 335 36.01 7.04 10.06
C ALA A 335 35.65 8.49 9.70
N ASP A 336 36.04 8.92 8.50
CA ASP A 336 35.88 10.29 7.95
C ASP A 336 34.42 10.63 7.56
N THR A 337 33.50 9.67 7.65
CA THR A 337 32.08 9.86 7.32
C THR A 337 31.14 9.34 8.40
N ASP A 338 30.06 10.08 8.67
CA ASP A 338 28.97 9.66 9.57
C ASP A 338 28.34 8.31 9.12
N SER A 339 28.40 8.04 7.82
CA SER A 339 27.92 6.80 7.20
C SER A 339 28.67 5.55 7.71
N LEU A 340 30.02 5.56 7.67
CA LEU A 340 30.81 4.42 8.12
C LEU A 340 30.65 4.20 9.64
N ARG A 341 30.59 5.27 10.45
CA ARG A 341 30.38 5.14 11.89
C ARG A 341 29.07 4.45 12.22
N SER A 342 28.00 4.79 11.50
CA SER A 342 26.68 4.15 11.65
C SER A 342 26.72 2.66 11.25
N LEU A 343 27.46 2.29 10.20
CA LEU A 343 27.68 0.89 9.83
C LEU A 343 28.44 0.13 10.92
N LEU A 344 29.56 0.68 11.39
CA LEU A 344 30.41 0.05 12.42
C LEU A 344 29.66 -0.13 13.75
N ALA A 345 28.90 0.88 14.17
CA ALA A 345 28.08 0.80 15.37
C ALA A 345 27.09 -0.37 15.30
N GLN A 346 26.47 -0.60 14.13
CA GLN A 346 25.60 -1.74 13.92
C GLN A 346 26.38 -3.06 13.91
N PHE A 347 27.50 -3.13 13.19
CA PHE A 347 28.40 -4.29 13.17
C PHE A 347 28.78 -4.78 14.58
N PHE A 348 29.07 -3.85 15.51
CA PHE A 348 29.45 -4.18 16.89
C PHE A 348 28.28 -4.31 17.87
N ALA A 349 27.08 -3.83 17.54
CA ALA A 349 25.89 -3.96 18.39
C ALA A 349 25.21 -5.34 18.33
N ILE A 350 25.60 -6.19 17.37
CA ILE A 350 24.86 -7.42 17.03
C ILE A 350 25.20 -8.58 17.99
N LYS A 351 24.15 -9.23 18.50
CA LYS A 351 24.24 -10.43 19.37
C LYS A 351 24.19 -11.76 18.60
N LYS A 352 23.97 -11.72 17.28
CA LYS A 352 23.91 -12.88 16.37
C LYS A 352 25.30 -13.23 15.83
N LYS A 353 25.43 -14.42 15.23
CA LYS A 353 26.66 -14.86 14.55
C LYS A 353 26.87 -14.04 13.27
N CYS A 354 28.10 -13.64 13.00
CA CYS A 354 28.48 -13.07 11.70
C CYS A 354 28.62 -14.15 10.63
N SER A 355 28.55 -13.73 9.37
CA SER A 355 28.77 -14.57 8.21
C SER A 355 30.10 -14.23 7.54
N VAL A 356 30.84 -15.26 7.14
CA VAL A 356 32.06 -15.14 6.33
C VAL A 356 31.81 -15.83 5.01
N VAL A 357 31.96 -15.10 3.93
CA VAL A 357 31.71 -15.55 2.56
C VAL A 357 33.03 -15.54 1.80
N LEU A 358 33.37 -16.68 1.22
CA LEU A 358 34.43 -16.78 0.23
C LEU A 358 33.77 -16.93 -1.15
N TRP A 359 33.90 -15.92 -1.99
CA TRP A 359 33.45 -15.93 -3.37
C TRP A 359 34.59 -16.34 -4.31
N LEU A 360 34.36 -17.37 -5.11
CA LEU A 360 35.31 -17.85 -6.11
C LEU A 360 34.84 -17.38 -7.50
N GLU A 361 35.70 -16.65 -8.23
CA GLU A 361 35.30 -16.06 -9.52
C GLU A 361 34.83 -17.09 -10.56
N GLU A 362 35.47 -18.26 -10.59
CA GLU A 362 35.03 -19.44 -11.35
C GLU A 362 34.89 -20.61 -10.39
N ASP A 363 33.98 -21.53 -10.69
CA ASP A 363 33.93 -22.82 -9.99
C ASP A 363 35.07 -23.71 -10.51
N PRO A 364 36.08 -24.06 -9.70
CA PRO A 364 37.17 -24.89 -10.18
C PRO A 364 36.75 -26.36 -10.33
N HIS A 365 35.66 -26.69 -11.03
CA HIS A 365 35.08 -28.05 -11.06
C HIS A 365 35.15 -28.76 -9.70
N THR A 366 34.90 -28.03 -8.61
CA THR A 366 34.95 -28.57 -7.27
C THR A 366 33.58 -29.18 -6.97
N ARG A 367 33.58 -30.45 -6.57
CA ARG A 367 32.33 -31.10 -6.18
C ARG A 367 31.74 -30.29 -5.00
N PRO A 368 30.41 -30.22 -4.84
CA PRO A 368 29.79 -29.54 -3.68
C PRO A 368 30.42 -29.92 -2.33
N ALA A 369 30.88 -31.18 -2.20
CA ALA A 369 31.63 -31.69 -1.05
C ALA A 369 32.93 -30.92 -0.76
N ASP A 370 33.68 -30.50 -1.78
CA ASP A 370 34.96 -29.78 -1.62
C ASP A 370 34.71 -28.37 -1.07
N ARG A 371 33.62 -27.72 -1.49
CA ARG A 371 33.19 -26.42 -0.94
C ARG A 371 32.79 -26.54 0.53
N THR A 372 32.07 -27.61 0.89
CA THR A 372 31.72 -27.90 2.29
C THR A 372 32.96 -28.13 3.15
N VAL A 373 33.95 -28.89 2.66
CA VAL A 373 35.21 -29.14 3.39
C VAL A 373 36.00 -27.85 3.59
N LEU A 374 36.06 -26.99 2.57
CA LEU A 374 36.72 -25.68 2.67
C LEU A 374 36.00 -24.77 3.68
N ALA A 375 34.67 -24.69 3.63
CA ALA A 375 33.87 -23.90 4.56
C ALA A 375 34.08 -24.36 6.02
N GLU A 376 34.07 -25.68 6.28
CA GLU A 376 34.34 -26.23 7.62
C GLU A 376 35.79 -26.00 8.06
N THR A 377 36.74 -26.00 7.12
CA THR A 377 38.14 -25.67 7.42
C THR A 377 38.30 -24.20 7.83
N ILE A 378 37.71 -23.27 7.09
CA ILE A 378 37.69 -21.83 7.44
C ILE A 378 37.03 -21.63 8.80
N LYS A 379 35.86 -22.24 9.02
CA LYS A 379 35.12 -22.19 10.28
C LYS A 379 35.94 -22.70 11.46
N ARG A 380 36.74 -23.76 11.28
CA ARG A 380 37.66 -24.26 12.31
C ARG A 380 38.78 -23.27 12.62
N ARG A 381 39.32 -22.57 11.61
CA ARG A 381 40.32 -21.50 11.84
C ARG A 381 39.72 -20.30 12.57
N LEU A 382 38.46 -19.99 12.28
CA LEU A 382 37.67 -18.92 12.90
C LEU A 382 36.83 -19.39 14.09
N HIS A 383 37.20 -20.49 14.76
CA HIS A 383 36.41 -21.04 15.87
C HIS A 383 36.21 -20.04 17.03
N TRP A 384 37.13 -19.10 17.20
CA TRP A 384 37.06 -18.03 18.20
C TRP A 384 35.94 -17.02 17.89
N LEU A 385 35.62 -16.81 16.61
CA LEU A 385 34.56 -15.92 16.13
C LEU A 385 33.21 -16.65 16.00
N LYS A 386 33.24 -17.98 15.84
CA LYS A 386 32.06 -18.85 15.60
C LYS A 386 31.16 -18.39 14.45
N PRO A 387 31.70 -18.05 13.26
CA PRO A 387 30.92 -17.53 12.15
C PRO A 387 30.08 -18.62 11.47
N HIS A 388 29.07 -18.18 10.72
CA HIS A 388 28.51 -18.96 9.63
C HIS A 388 29.42 -18.79 8.40
N VAL A 389 29.88 -19.89 7.78
CA VAL A 389 30.82 -19.81 6.65
C VAL A 389 30.17 -20.33 5.38
N ILE A 390 30.26 -19.56 4.29
CA ILE A 390 29.67 -19.87 3.01
C ILE A 390 30.75 -19.75 1.92
N VAL A 391 30.81 -20.73 1.01
CA VAL A 391 31.70 -20.70 -0.16
C VAL A 391 30.82 -20.67 -1.41
N LEU A 392 30.92 -19.60 -2.19
CA LEU A 392 30.08 -19.31 -3.35
C LEU A 392 30.92 -19.17 -4.62
N SER A 393 30.27 -19.30 -5.78
CA SER A 393 30.83 -19.03 -7.10
C SER A 393 29.70 -18.64 -8.06
N GLN A 394 30.01 -18.24 -9.30
CA GLN A 394 29.00 -17.87 -10.30
C GLN A 394 27.96 -18.97 -10.59
N GLU A 395 28.33 -20.25 -10.46
CA GLU A 395 27.42 -21.39 -10.68
C GLU A 395 26.61 -21.77 -9.42
N ALA A 396 26.94 -21.18 -8.26
CA ALA A 396 26.21 -21.38 -7.01
C ALA A 396 25.01 -20.42 -6.92
N ARG A 397 23.95 -20.79 -6.18
CA ARG A 397 22.91 -19.82 -5.82
C ARG A 397 23.56 -18.66 -5.04
N PRO A 398 23.49 -17.41 -5.53
CA PRO A 398 24.06 -16.27 -4.81
C PRO A 398 23.27 -16.00 -3.53
N LEU A 399 23.84 -15.15 -2.66
CA LEU A 399 23.10 -14.63 -1.50
C LEU A 399 21.85 -13.89 -2.00
N PRO A 400 20.73 -13.91 -1.26
CA PRO A 400 19.56 -13.11 -1.63
C PRO A 400 19.95 -11.64 -1.83
N GLY A 401 19.42 -10.99 -2.85
CA GLY A 401 19.76 -9.60 -3.18
C GLY A 401 21.16 -9.37 -3.73
N LEU A 402 22.01 -10.39 -3.92
CA LEU A 402 23.32 -10.26 -4.57
C LEU A 402 23.26 -10.75 -6.02
N GLU A 403 23.55 -9.85 -6.96
CA GLU A 403 23.74 -10.14 -8.38
C GLU A 403 25.21 -9.97 -8.76
N VAL A 404 25.77 -10.97 -9.46
CA VAL A 404 27.17 -10.92 -9.92
C VAL A 404 27.22 -11.15 -11.42
N SER A 405 27.86 -10.23 -12.14
CA SER A 405 27.98 -10.25 -13.60
C SER A 405 29.41 -9.91 -14.05
N GLY A 406 29.73 -10.12 -15.32
CA GLY A 406 31.02 -9.66 -15.87
C GLY A 406 31.09 -8.13 -15.90
N ALA A 407 32.21 -7.57 -15.45
CA ALA A 407 32.46 -6.14 -15.55
C ALA A 407 32.51 -5.70 -17.03
N PRO A 408 32.03 -4.48 -17.38
CA PRO A 408 32.21 -3.93 -18.72
C PRO A 408 33.71 -3.87 -19.07
N ARG A 409 34.06 -4.13 -20.33
CA ARG A 409 35.44 -3.87 -20.79
C ARG A 409 35.64 -2.35 -20.80
N GLU A 410 36.65 -1.86 -20.10
CA GLU A 410 37.13 -0.49 -20.30
C GLU A 410 37.60 -0.38 -21.76
N GLU A 411 37.10 0.62 -22.49
CA GLU A 411 37.48 0.93 -23.88
C GLU A 411 38.87 1.57 -23.97
#